data_AF-A0A8D8H7H4-F1
#
_entry.id   AF-A0A8D8H7H4-F1
#
_cell.length_a   1.000
_cell.length_b   1.000
_cell.length_c   1.000
_cell.angle_alpha   90.00
_cell.angle_beta   90.00
_cell.angle_gamma   90.00
#
_symmetry.space_group_name_H-M   'P 1'
#
loop_
_entity.id
_entity.type
_entity.pdbx_description
1 polymer ?
#
loop_
_entity_poly.entity_id
_entity_poly.type
_entity_poly.pdbx_seq_one_letter_code
_entity_poly.pdbx_strand_id
1 'polypeptide(L)'
;LYIIPPGMVNIGRPSSFGKPDIVLEGPLVSHNHCSIENRIGKLYLTPLDTEQYETFINGQIVRERRQLFHNDRLVIGGSHYFRVSNPQCPTRSKQIMVDFQTAHQEILREQEHRLRRELDAEKRAAISQIEAERLAYERQYEERLATLELEKFKYKCHKELLETEKEAMLREQEKRHQQQQNSSDGEADSSFE
;
A
#
# COMPACT_ATOMS: atom_id res chain seq x y z
N LEU A 1 4.94 -43.61 12.94
CA LEU A 1 3.60 -43.75 12.32
C LEU A 1 2.57 -43.36 13.37
N TYR A 2 1.68 -42.41 13.06
CA TYR A 2 0.60 -42.00 13.96
C TYR A 2 -0.75 -42.43 13.40
N ILE A 3 -1.59 -43.00 14.27
CA ILE A 3 -2.96 -43.41 13.92
C ILE A 3 -3.89 -42.33 14.44
N ILE A 4 -4.79 -41.84 13.58
CA ILE A 4 -5.77 -40.81 13.94
C ILE A 4 -7.11 -41.50 14.24
N PRO A 5 -7.48 -41.72 15.52
CA PRO A 5 -8.78 -42.28 15.88
C PRO A 5 -9.93 -41.34 15.49
N PRO A 6 -11.18 -41.84 15.44
CA PRO A 6 -12.36 -40.99 15.34
C PRO A 6 -12.39 -39.94 16.46
N GLY A 7 -12.80 -38.72 16.14
CA GLY A 7 -12.78 -37.59 17.08
C GLY A 7 -11.65 -36.61 16.77
N MET A 8 -11.17 -35.90 17.80
CA MET A 8 -10.18 -34.83 17.66
C MET A 8 -8.84 -35.26 18.26
N VAL A 9 -7.75 -35.04 17.52
CA VAL A 9 -6.38 -35.32 17.91
C VAL A 9 -5.60 -34.01 17.91
N ASN A 10 -5.05 -33.63 19.06
CA ASN A 10 -4.28 -32.40 19.23
C ASN A 10 -2.79 -32.67 19.02
N ILE A 11 -2.13 -31.75 18.32
CA ILE A 11 -0.73 -31.85 17.94
C ILE A 11 0.03 -30.61 18.44
N GLY A 12 1.15 -30.84 19.11
CA GLY A 12 2.00 -29.75 19.57
C GLY A 12 3.15 -30.22 20.45
N ARG A 13 3.77 -29.27 21.16
CA ARG A 13 4.84 -29.52 22.14
C ARG A 13 4.30 -29.86 23.52
N PRO A 14 5.05 -30.62 24.32
CA PRO A 14 4.66 -30.84 25.72
C PRO A 14 4.65 -29.49 26.45
N SER A 15 3.63 -29.27 27.28
CA SER A 15 3.51 -28.07 28.11
C SER A 15 3.19 -28.46 29.55
N SER A 16 3.40 -27.52 30.48
CA SER A 16 3.04 -27.65 31.88
C SER A 16 1.52 -27.79 32.10
N PHE A 17 0.71 -27.35 31.13
CA PHE A 17 -0.75 -27.27 31.22
C PHE A 17 -1.47 -28.47 30.62
N GLY A 18 -0.75 -29.39 29.98
CA GLY A 18 -1.33 -30.56 29.34
C GLY A 18 -0.40 -31.15 28.27
N LYS A 19 -0.62 -32.43 27.96
CA LYS A 19 0.10 -33.17 26.93
C LYS A 19 -0.79 -33.32 25.70
N PRO A 20 -0.36 -32.84 24.51
CA PRO A 20 -1.11 -33.09 23.28
C PRO A 20 -1.09 -34.59 22.93
N ASP A 21 -2.08 -35.03 22.16
CA ASP A 21 -2.23 -36.43 21.73
C ASP A 21 -1.04 -36.88 20.88
N ILE A 22 -0.55 -36.00 20.00
CA ILE A 22 0.69 -36.18 19.24
C ILE A 22 1.68 -35.11 19.66
N VAL A 23 2.81 -35.54 20.21
CA VAL A 23 3.87 -34.65 20.66
C VAL A 23 4.94 -34.52 19.57
N LEU A 24 5.23 -33.29 19.17
CA LEU A 24 6.29 -32.96 18.21
C LEU A 24 7.27 -31.99 18.84
N GLU A 25 8.56 -32.34 18.80
CA GLU A 25 9.64 -31.48 19.32
C GLU A 25 10.26 -30.64 18.22
N GLY A 26 10.17 -29.31 18.36
CA GLY A 26 10.84 -28.37 17.46
C GLY A 26 10.69 -26.93 17.94
N PRO A 27 11.63 -26.03 17.58
CA PRO A 27 11.55 -24.62 17.98
C PRO A 27 10.37 -23.90 17.33
N LEU A 28 9.97 -24.33 16.14
CA LEU A 28 8.85 -23.78 15.36
C LEU A 28 7.56 -24.60 15.51
N VAL A 29 7.44 -25.38 16.58
CA VAL A 29 6.19 -26.07 16.94
C VAL A 29 5.63 -25.44 18.22
N SER A 30 4.35 -25.06 18.19
CA SER A 30 3.66 -24.50 19.35
C SER A 30 3.28 -25.59 20.35
N HIS A 31 3.00 -25.21 21.60
CA HIS A 31 2.38 -26.13 22.57
C HIS A 31 1.03 -26.65 22.07
N ASN A 32 0.23 -25.78 21.44
CA ASN A 32 -1.03 -26.11 20.78
C ASN A 32 -0.93 -25.70 19.31
N HIS A 33 -0.31 -26.52 18.47
CA HIS A 33 0.03 -26.13 17.09
C HIS A 33 -1.14 -26.33 16.13
N CYS A 34 -1.70 -27.53 16.08
CA CYS A 34 -2.85 -27.84 15.25
C CYS A 34 -3.65 -29.00 15.81
N SER A 35 -4.86 -29.20 15.31
CA SER A 35 -5.69 -30.36 15.61
C SER A 35 -6.12 -31.05 14.31
N ILE A 36 -6.22 -32.38 14.35
CA ILE A 36 -6.78 -33.18 13.27
C ILE A 36 -8.07 -33.82 13.78
N GLU A 37 -9.18 -33.52 13.12
CA GLU A 37 -10.48 -34.11 13.38
C GLU A 37 -10.77 -35.22 12.37
N ASN A 38 -11.08 -36.42 12.84
CA ASN A 38 -11.53 -37.55 12.03
C ASN A 38 -13.05 -37.73 12.19
N ARG A 39 -13.79 -37.34 11.13
CA ARG A 39 -15.24 -37.53 11.02
C ARG A 39 -15.55 -38.65 10.03
N ILE A 40 -15.76 -39.86 10.55
CA ILE A 40 -16.23 -41.02 9.76
C ILE A 40 -15.33 -41.23 8.52
N GLY A 41 -14.00 -41.25 8.72
CA GLY A 41 -13.03 -41.48 7.65
C GLY A 41 -12.61 -40.23 6.86
N LYS A 42 -13.20 -39.05 7.14
CA LYS A 42 -12.72 -37.76 6.60
C LYS A 42 -11.87 -37.04 7.64
N LEU A 43 -10.64 -36.70 7.26
CA LEU A 43 -9.69 -35.99 8.11
C LEU A 43 -9.75 -34.48 7.82
N TYR A 44 -9.78 -33.66 8.86
CA TYR A 44 -9.75 -32.22 8.78
C TYR A 44 -8.65 -31.67 9.69
N LEU A 45 -7.71 -30.93 9.13
CA LEU A 45 -6.68 -30.21 9.87
C LEU A 45 -7.21 -28.82 10.22
N THR A 46 -7.03 -28.40 11.47
CA THR A 46 -7.31 -27.03 11.94
C THR A 46 -6.05 -26.48 12.62
N PRO A 47 -5.38 -25.46 12.05
CA PRO A 47 -4.27 -24.79 12.73
C PRO A 47 -4.81 -23.95 13.89
N LEU A 48 -4.09 -23.95 15.02
CA LEU A 48 -4.51 -23.24 16.24
C LEU A 48 -3.74 -21.92 16.42
N ASP A 49 -2.48 -21.88 16.00
CA ASP A 49 -1.66 -20.67 16.00
C ASP A 49 -1.07 -20.48 14.61
N THR A 50 -1.66 -19.58 13.83
CA THR A 50 -1.26 -19.36 12.44
C THR A 50 -0.27 -18.20 12.27
N GLU A 51 -0.09 -17.36 13.29
CA GLU A 51 0.72 -16.15 13.15
C GLU A 51 2.20 -16.42 13.34
N GLN A 52 2.55 -17.28 14.31
CA GLN A 52 3.95 -17.58 14.65
C GLN A 52 4.37 -18.99 14.23
N TYR A 53 3.42 -19.90 14.04
CA TYR A 53 3.72 -21.32 13.81
C TYR A 53 3.04 -21.87 12.57
N GLU A 54 3.82 -22.08 11.52
CA GLU A 54 3.26 -22.41 10.21
C GLU A 54 3.04 -23.92 10.04
N THR A 55 1.87 -24.28 9.49
CA THR A 55 1.59 -25.63 8.98
C THR A 55 1.39 -25.55 7.46
N PHE A 56 1.97 -26.48 6.72
CA PHE A 56 1.87 -26.55 5.27
C PHE A 56 1.20 -27.86 4.83
N ILE A 57 0.31 -27.77 3.85
CA ILE A 57 -0.22 -28.93 3.12
C ILE A 57 0.21 -28.79 1.66
N ASN A 58 0.95 -29.77 1.14
CA ASN A 58 1.45 -29.80 -0.23
C ASN A 58 2.21 -28.51 -0.61
N GLY A 59 3.01 -27.98 0.33
CA GLY A 59 3.79 -26.75 0.14
C GLY A 59 3.02 -25.45 0.38
N GLN A 60 1.69 -25.49 0.51
CA GLN A 60 0.88 -24.30 0.77
C GLN A 60 0.64 -24.10 2.26
N ILE A 61 0.77 -22.87 2.74
CA ILE A 61 0.45 -22.52 4.11
C ILE A 61 -1.05 -22.67 4.40
N VAL A 62 -1.37 -23.26 5.54
CA VAL A 62 -2.73 -23.50 5.99
C VAL A 62 -3.05 -22.52 7.11
N ARG A 63 -3.99 -21.61 6.85
CA ARG A 63 -4.46 -20.61 7.82
C ARG A 63 -5.84 -20.94 8.39
N GLU A 64 -6.59 -21.82 7.73
CA GLU A 64 -7.95 -22.19 8.11
C GLU A 64 -8.13 -23.70 8.07
N ARG A 65 -9.26 -24.16 8.62
CA ARG A 65 -9.63 -25.58 8.61
C ARG A 65 -9.64 -26.14 7.19
N ARG A 66 -8.85 -27.19 6.93
CA ARG A 66 -8.69 -27.80 5.61
C ARG A 66 -8.90 -29.31 5.67
N GLN A 67 -9.61 -29.86 4.68
CA GLN A 67 -9.73 -31.32 4.55
C GLN A 67 -8.41 -31.91 4.07
N LEU A 68 -8.00 -33.02 4.69
CA LEU A 68 -6.83 -33.82 4.31
C LEU A 68 -7.24 -35.02 3.46
N PHE A 69 -6.50 -35.29 2.40
CA PHE A 69 -6.69 -36.39 1.47
C PHE A 69 -5.56 -37.41 1.55
N HIS A 70 -5.79 -38.59 0.96
CA HIS A 70 -4.75 -39.61 0.85
C HIS A 70 -3.58 -39.08 0.01
N ASN A 71 -2.36 -39.29 0.51
CA ASN A 71 -1.08 -38.79 -0.01
C ASN A 71 -0.81 -37.28 0.16
N ASP A 72 -1.63 -36.54 0.92
CA ASP A 72 -1.26 -35.16 1.25
C ASP A 72 0.04 -35.11 2.05
N ARG A 73 0.89 -34.13 1.70
CA ARG A 73 2.16 -33.84 2.36
C ARG A 73 1.92 -32.78 3.42
N LEU A 74 1.94 -33.17 4.68
CA LEU A 74 1.74 -32.27 5.82
C LEU A 74 3.10 -31.92 6.43
N VAL A 75 3.41 -30.63 6.54
CA VAL A 75 4.62 -30.13 7.21
C VAL A 75 4.20 -29.27 8.39
N ILE A 76 4.66 -29.62 9.59
CA ILE A 76 4.37 -28.90 10.83
C ILE A 76 5.65 -28.23 11.33
N GLY A 77 5.60 -26.91 11.53
CA GLY A 77 6.73 -26.14 12.05
C GLY A 77 7.99 -26.19 11.18
N GLY A 78 7.85 -26.47 9.88
CA GLY A 78 8.97 -26.57 8.93
C GLY A 78 9.94 -27.74 9.15
N SER A 79 9.83 -28.47 10.26
CA SER A 79 10.76 -29.56 10.63
C SER A 79 10.11 -30.94 10.62
N HIS A 80 8.78 -31.04 10.76
CA HIS A 80 8.09 -32.33 10.84
C HIS A 80 7.30 -32.63 9.57
N TYR A 81 7.68 -33.69 8.88
CA TYR A 81 7.12 -34.05 7.59
C TYR A 81 6.30 -35.33 7.72
N PHE A 82 5.05 -35.26 7.31
CA PHE A 82 4.10 -36.36 7.34
C PHE A 82 3.47 -36.57 5.98
N ARG A 83 3.18 -37.83 5.69
CA ARG A 83 2.33 -38.21 4.56
C ARG A 83 1.03 -38.76 5.12
N VAL A 84 -0.08 -38.17 4.70
CA VAL A 84 -1.42 -38.61 5.13
C VAL A 84 -1.76 -39.93 4.41
N SER A 85 -2.08 -40.96 5.19
CA SER A 85 -2.57 -42.24 4.67
C SER A 85 -4.01 -42.44 5.10
N ASN A 86 -4.95 -42.20 4.17
CA ASN A 86 -6.36 -42.48 4.36
C ASN A 86 -6.82 -43.63 3.45
N PRO A 87 -7.00 -44.85 3.96
CA PRO A 87 -7.43 -46.00 3.15
C PRO A 87 -8.91 -45.92 2.72
N GLN A 88 -9.73 -45.07 3.36
CA GLN A 88 -11.14 -44.87 3.03
C GLN A 88 -11.37 -43.76 1.99
N CYS A 89 -10.30 -43.11 1.51
CA CYS A 89 -10.38 -42.10 0.45
C CYS A 89 -10.37 -42.79 -0.93
N PRO A 90 -11.39 -42.59 -1.79
CA PRO A 90 -11.55 -43.33 -3.04
C PRO A 90 -10.55 -42.92 -4.14
N THR A 91 -9.77 -41.86 -3.94
CA THR A 91 -8.79 -41.39 -4.91
C THR A 91 -7.50 -42.18 -4.82
N ARG A 92 -7.35 -43.18 -5.70
CA ARG A 92 -6.04 -43.74 -6.12
C ARG A 92 -5.23 -42.63 -6.81
N SER A 93 -4.72 -41.66 -6.06
CA SER A 93 -3.64 -40.80 -6.55
C SER A 93 -2.38 -41.66 -6.67
N LYS A 94 -1.79 -41.71 -7.87
CA LYS A 94 -0.55 -42.45 -8.15
C LYS A 94 0.48 -42.13 -7.06
N GLN A 95 1.08 -43.16 -6.45
CA GLN A 95 2.19 -42.99 -5.51
C GLN A 95 3.36 -42.34 -6.25
N ILE A 96 3.42 -41.01 -6.22
CA ILE A 96 4.64 -40.30 -6.57
C ILE A 96 5.47 -40.30 -5.29
N MET A 97 6.57 -41.06 -5.27
CA MET A 97 7.56 -40.94 -4.20
C MET A 97 8.20 -39.57 -4.34
N VAL A 98 7.80 -38.63 -3.48
CA VAL A 98 8.35 -37.28 -3.43
C VAL A 98 9.28 -37.21 -2.23
N ASP A 99 10.55 -36.90 -2.50
CA ASP A 99 11.59 -36.78 -1.48
C ASP A 99 11.44 -35.45 -0.70
N PHE A 100 11.93 -35.43 0.54
CA PHE A 100 11.91 -34.27 1.45
C PHE A 100 12.43 -33.00 0.77
N GLN A 101 13.49 -33.15 -0.03
CA GLN A 101 14.13 -32.06 -0.74
C GLN A 101 13.21 -31.38 -1.75
N THR A 102 12.33 -32.13 -2.40
CA THR A 102 11.37 -31.58 -3.37
C THR A 102 10.29 -30.77 -2.67
N ALA A 103 9.78 -31.25 -1.53
CA ALA A 103 8.79 -30.50 -0.73
C ALA A 103 9.38 -29.18 -0.18
N HIS A 104 10.64 -29.20 0.25
CA HIS A 104 11.31 -27.99 0.72
C HIS A 104 11.53 -26.96 -0.41
N GLN A 105 11.96 -27.41 -1.60
CA GLN A 105 12.13 -26.54 -2.76
C GLN A 105 10.82 -25.89 -3.23
N GLU A 106 9.70 -26.61 -3.15
CA GLU A 106 8.38 -26.10 -3.51
C GLU A 106 7.97 -24.95 -2.58
N ILE A 107 8.15 -25.11 -1.26
CA ILE A 107 7.89 -24.05 -0.27
C ILE A 107 8.75 -22.81 -0.55
N LEU A 108 10.06 -23.00 -0.77
CA LEU A 108 10.97 -21.89 -1.04
C LEU A 108 10.58 -21.11 -2.30
N ARG A 109 10.20 -21.81 -3.38
CA ARG A 109 9.77 -21.16 -4.62
C ARG A 109 8.50 -20.34 -4.41
N GLU A 110 7.52 -20.88 -3.69
CA GLU A 110 6.27 -20.16 -3.45
C GLU A 110 6.49 -18.92 -2.57
N GLN A 111 7.35 -19.01 -1.56
CA GLN A 111 7.76 -17.86 -0.75
C GLN A 111 8.50 -16.81 -1.57
N GLU A 112 9.44 -17.22 -2.43
CA GLU A 112 10.17 -16.31 -3.30
C GLU A 112 9.23 -15.58 -4.28
N HIS A 113 8.30 -16.32 -4.90
CA HIS A 113 7.31 -15.73 -5.79
C HIS A 113 6.41 -14.72 -5.07
N ARG A 114 5.98 -15.03 -3.84
CA ARG A 114 5.20 -14.10 -3.03
C ARG A 114 5.98 -12.80 -2.75
N LEU A 115 7.22 -12.92 -2.27
CA LEU A 115 8.06 -11.76 -1.96
C LEU A 115 8.33 -10.90 -3.19
N ARG A 116 8.59 -11.52 -4.35
CA ARG A 116 8.77 -10.79 -5.61
C ARG A 116 7.52 -10.00 -5.98
N ARG A 117 6.32 -10.59 -5.85
CA ARG A 117 5.05 -9.91 -6.14
C ARG A 117 4.78 -8.74 -5.21
N GLU A 118 5.04 -8.90 -3.92
CA GLU A 118 4.91 -7.83 -2.92
C GLU A 118 5.87 -6.68 -3.22
N LEU A 119 7.14 -7.00 -3.51
CA LEU A 119 8.15 -6.00 -3.88
C LEU A 119 7.78 -5.24 -5.17
N ASP A 120 7.27 -5.93 -6.19
CA ASP A 120 6.86 -5.29 -7.44
C ASP A 120 5.61 -4.43 -7.27
N ALA A 121 4.69 -4.81 -6.39
CA ALA A 121 3.54 -3.99 -6.03
C ALA A 121 3.98 -2.70 -5.33
N GLU A 122 4.87 -2.81 -4.34
CA GLU A 122 5.38 -1.66 -3.59
C GLU A 122 6.17 -0.71 -4.49
N LYS A 123 7.05 -1.23 -5.35
CA LYS A 123 7.78 -0.43 -6.33
C LYS A 123 6.85 0.35 -7.25
N ARG A 124 5.78 -0.27 -7.75
CA ARG A 124 4.80 0.41 -8.61
C ARG A 124 4.04 1.50 -7.85
N ALA A 125 3.66 1.24 -6.60
CA ALA A 125 3.00 2.23 -5.77
C ALA A 125 3.90 3.45 -5.51
N ALA A 126 5.18 3.22 -5.16
CA ALA A 126 6.16 4.27 -4.94
C ALA A 126 6.40 5.13 -6.21
N ILE A 127 6.54 4.49 -7.37
CA ILE A 127 6.68 5.21 -8.66
C ILE A 127 5.45 6.09 -8.92
N SER A 128 4.25 5.52 -8.75
CA SER A 128 2.99 6.27 -8.95
C SER A 128 2.85 7.46 -7.99
N GLN A 129 3.33 7.33 -6.75
CA GLN A 129 3.31 8.44 -5.79
C GLN A 129 4.27 9.56 -6.19
N ILE A 130 5.51 9.21 -6.56
CA ILE A 130 6.52 10.18 -7.02
C ILE A 130 6.02 10.93 -8.26
N GLU A 131 5.41 10.23 -9.22
CA GLU A 131 4.83 10.86 -10.42
C GLU A 131 3.69 11.81 -10.08
N ALA A 132 2.80 11.42 -9.16
CA ALA A 132 1.68 12.26 -8.72
C ALA A 132 2.16 13.52 -7.98
N GLU A 133 3.14 13.39 -7.09
CA GLU A 133 3.76 14.52 -6.38
C GLU A 133 4.46 15.46 -7.35
N ARG A 134 5.22 14.92 -8.30
CA ARG A 134 5.90 15.72 -9.32
C ARG A 134 4.89 16.52 -10.14
N LEU A 135 3.79 15.90 -10.59
CA LEU A 135 2.75 16.59 -11.35
C LEU A 135 2.04 17.66 -10.51
N ALA A 136 1.79 17.40 -9.23
CA ALA A 136 1.21 18.39 -8.32
C ALA A 136 2.15 19.59 -8.13
N TYR A 137 3.45 19.34 -7.98
CA TYR A 137 4.46 20.38 -7.87
C TYR A 137 4.58 21.22 -9.15
N GLU A 138 4.61 20.57 -10.32
CA GLU A 138 4.62 21.26 -11.63
C GLU A 138 3.39 22.19 -11.77
N ARG A 139 2.18 21.72 -11.42
CA ARG A 139 0.97 22.56 -11.44
C ARG A 139 1.05 23.74 -10.48
N GLN A 140 1.50 23.52 -9.24
CA GLN A 140 1.66 24.61 -8.27
C GLN A 140 2.69 25.64 -8.73
N TYR A 141 3.76 25.18 -9.39
CA TYR A 141 4.77 26.04 -9.96
C TYR A 141 4.21 26.89 -11.10
N GLU A 142 3.46 26.30 -12.03
CA GLU A 142 2.78 27.01 -13.11
C GLU A 142 1.76 28.04 -12.60
N GLU A 143 0.95 27.67 -11.60
CA GLU A 143 0.00 28.59 -10.96
C GLU A 143 0.73 29.79 -10.31
N ARG A 144 1.83 29.53 -9.60
CA ARG A 144 2.65 30.59 -9.01
C ARG A 144 3.26 31.50 -10.09
N LEU A 145 3.71 30.96 -11.21
CA LEU A 145 4.18 31.77 -12.33
C LEU A 145 3.07 32.65 -12.91
N ALA A 146 1.89 32.09 -13.15
CA ALA A 146 0.75 32.83 -13.69
C ALA A 146 0.30 33.97 -12.74
N THR A 147 0.28 33.72 -11.43
CA THR A 147 -0.04 34.75 -10.43
C THR A 147 0.98 35.89 -10.44
N LEU A 148 2.28 35.57 -10.53
CA LEU A 148 3.35 36.56 -10.59
C LEU A 148 3.27 37.40 -11.88
N GLU A 149 2.95 36.78 -13.02
CA GLU A 149 2.75 37.48 -14.29
C GLU A 149 1.55 38.43 -14.22
N LEU A 150 0.44 37.99 -13.64
CA LEU A 150 -0.75 38.83 -13.44
C LEU A 150 -0.43 40.03 -12.52
N GLU A 151 0.32 39.81 -11.44
CA GLU A 151 0.72 40.87 -10.52
C GLU A 151 1.63 41.91 -11.20
N LYS A 152 2.61 41.45 -11.99
CA LYS A 152 3.45 42.34 -12.82
C LYS A 152 2.62 43.15 -13.80
N PHE A 153 1.64 42.52 -14.45
CA PHE A 153 0.74 43.19 -15.37
C PHE A 153 -0.11 44.26 -14.67
N LYS A 154 -0.71 43.94 -13.53
CA LYS A 154 -1.47 44.88 -12.69
C LYS A 154 -0.63 46.08 -12.28
N TYR A 155 0.60 45.82 -11.81
CA TYR A 155 1.53 46.87 -11.43
C TYR A 155 1.86 47.81 -12.61
N LYS A 156 2.13 47.24 -13.78
CA LYS A 156 2.42 48.02 -14.99
C LYS A 156 1.24 48.92 -15.39
N CYS A 157 0.03 48.35 -15.45
CA CYS A 157 -1.18 49.10 -15.79
C CYS A 157 -1.47 50.20 -14.77
N HIS A 158 -1.33 49.92 -13.46
CA HIS A 158 -1.52 50.90 -12.40
C HIS A 158 -0.52 52.05 -12.51
N LYS A 159 0.75 51.75 -12.81
CA LYS A 159 1.79 52.76 -13.02
C LYS A 159 1.46 53.66 -14.22
N GLU A 160 1.09 53.10 -15.36
CA GLU A 160 0.71 53.87 -16.55
C GLU A 160 -0.52 54.77 -16.30
N LEU A 161 -1.49 54.28 -15.52
CA LEU A 161 -2.66 55.07 -15.11
C LEU A 161 -2.26 56.29 -14.26
N LEU A 162 -1.43 56.09 -13.24
CA LEU A 162 -0.92 57.16 -12.37
C LEU A 162 -0.12 58.21 -13.16
N GLU A 163 0.73 57.77 -14.09
CA GLU A 163 1.50 58.67 -14.96
C GLU A 163 0.55 59.52 -15.82
N THR A 164 -0.46 58.90 -16.43
CA THR A 164 -1.46 59.59 -17.25
C THR A 164 -2.30 60.59 -16.45
N GLU A 165 -2.74 60.22 -15.24
CA GLU A 165 -3.49 61.12 -14.34
C GLU A 165 -2.63 62.34 -13.94
N LYS A 166 -1.36 62.12 -13.62
CA LYS A 166 -0.42 63.20 -13.28
C LYS A 166 -0.22 64.15 -14.46
N GLU A 167 -0.03 63.64 -15.67
CA GLU A 167 0.07 64.46 -16.89
C GLU A 167 -1.21 65.25 -17.15
N ALA A 168 -2.38 64.65 -16.96
CA ALA A 168 -3.67 65.32 -17.14
C ALA A 168 -3.84 66.49 -16.15
N MET A 169 -3.50 66.30 -14.87
CA MET A 169 -3.56 67.36 -13.87
C MET A 169 -2.62 68.52 -14.19
N LEU A 170 -1.38 68.24 -14.63
CA LEU A 170 -0.41 69.26 -15.03
C LEU A 170 -0.93 70.08 -16.22
N ARG A 171 -1.45 69.42 -17.26
CA ARG A 171 -2.06 70.11 -18.41
C ARG A 171 -3.26 70.97 -18.00
N GLU A 172 -4.05 70.54 -17.03
CA GLU A 172 -5.18 71.31 -16.52
C GLU A 172 -4.72 72.54 -15.73
N GLN A 173 -3.69 72.42 -14.89
CA GLN A 173 -3.07 73.55 -14.19
C GLN A 173 -2.48 74.58 -15.16
N GLU A 174 -1.75 74.14 -16.18
CA GLU A 174 -1.18 75.03 -17.21
C GLU A 174 -2.27 75.81 -17.93
N LYS A 175 -3.37 75.15 -18.32
CA LYS A 175 -4.53 75.81 -18.94
C LYS A 175 -5.18 76.85 -18.01
N ARG A 176 -5.33 76.52 -16.73
CA ARG A 176 -5.88 77.46 -15.72
C ARG A 176 -4.98 78.67 -15.53
N HIS A 177 -3.66 78.48 -15.48
CA HIS A 177 -2.70 79.59 -15.40
C HIS A 177 -2.74 80.50 -16.64
N GLN A 178 -2.81 79.93 -17.84
CA GLN A 178 -2.93 80.71 -19.08
C GLN A 178 -4.25 81.50 -19.16
N GLN A 179 -5.36 80.90 -18.70
CA GLN A 179 -6.64 81.61 -18.64
C GLN A 179 -6.60 82.79 -17.67
N GLN A 180 -5.99 82.62 -16.48
CA GLN A 180 -5.87 83.69 -15.49
C GLN A 180 -4.97 84.85 -15.99
N GLN A 181 -3.87 84.55 -16.67
CA GLN A 181 -2.99 85.56 -17.28
C GLN A 181 -3.70 86.33 -18.41
N ASN A 182 -4.43 85.63 -19.28
CA ASN A 182 -5.18 86.28 -20.36
C ASN A 182 -6.34 87.14 -19.84
N SER A 183 -6.94 86.81 -18.68
CA SER A 183 -7.97 87.66 -18.06
C SER A 183 -7.40 88.89 -17.36
N SER A 184 -6.18 88.85 -16.81
CA SER A 184 -5.54 90.01 -16.19
C SER A 184 -5.01 91.04 -17.20
N ASP A 185 -4.62 90.60 -18.39
CA ASP A 185 -4.20 91.51 -19.48
C ASP A 185 -5.41 92.15 -20.20
N GLY A 186 -6.60 91.55 -20.12
CA GLY A 186 -7.83 92.07 -20.72
C GLY A 186 -8.54 93.18 -19.90
N GLU A 187 -8.32 93.27 -18.58
CA GLU A 187 -8.92 94.33 -17.75
C GLU A 187 -8.11 95.65 -17.78
N ALA A 188 -6.82 95.61 -18.14
CA ALA A 188 -5.96 96.79 -18.19
C ALA A 188 -6.28 97.76 -19.36
N ASP A 189 -7.04 97.32 -20.38
CA ASP A 189 -7.36 98.11 -21.58
C ASP A 189 -8.77 98.76 -21.52
N SER A 190 -9.49 98.64 -20.40
CA SER A 190 -10.86 99.19 -20.23
C SER A 190 -10.97 100.42 -19.32
N SER A 191 -9.85 100.97 -18.85
CA SER A 191 -9.83 102.14 -17.93
C SER A 191 -9.52 103.49 -18.61
N PHE A 192 -9.68 103.60 -19.93
CA PHE A 192 -9.43 104.85 -20.67
C PHE A 192 -10.52 105.12 -21.73
N GLU A 193 -11.74 105.41 -21.29
CA GLU A 193 -12.73 106.19 -22.05
C GLU A 193 -13.28 107.34 -21.19
#